data_AF-A0AAN7ZRE4-F1
#
_entry.id   AF-A0AAN7ZRE4-F1
#
_cell.length_a   1.000
_cell.length_b   1.000
_cell.length_c   1.000
_cell.angle_alpha   90.00
_cell.angle_beta   90.00
_cell.angle_gamma   90.00
#
_symmetry.space_group_name_H-M   'P 1'
#
loop_
_entity.id
_entity.type
_entity.pdbx_description
1 polymer ?
#
loop_
_entity_poly.entity_id
_entity_poly.type
_entity_poly.pdbx_seq_one_letter_code
_entity_poly.pdbx_strand_id
1 'polypeptide(L)'
;MSNNSSTNAVHNNSSLSDLIELIKTTRQGFIIQEDLDAITSINNNIKQIKQLTVTFLQSKTKEINVLRGKVDKNNERNNSISADLDLSRNEAKKYANENEILREYTHKLNDTKNKQEELKKKIDMVTDELATLQTNRTIDQNMSNSQLNKGNESIYDYEYLKKGKEITSFDDITVDEEDDLESDYSDDEKDPDYYKLEIFKSMDIVVDPETSEVFISRQDGKVDVLSLEESRNDFFNNKFVWERLSKE
;
A
#
# COMPACT_ATOMS: atom_id res chain seq x y z
N MET A 1 47.19 106.53 69.79
CA MET A 1 45.81 106.06 69.55
C MET A 1 45.82 105.04 68.43
N SER A 2 45.09 103.95 68.65
CA SER A 2 44.58 102.96 67.68
C SER A 2 45.55 102.21 66.77
N ASN A 3 45.88 100.99 67.21
CA ASN A 3 46.19 99.87 66.35
C ASN A 3 44.88 99.31 65.78
N ASN A 4 44.76 99.23 64.46
CA ASN A 4 43.68 98.53 63.79
C ASN A 4 44.23 97.87 62.52
N SER A 5 44.48 96.57 62.57
CA SER A 5 44.64 95.68 61.40
C SER A 5 44.90 94.25 61.88
N SER A 6 43.87 93.40 61.91
CA SER A 6 43.95 91.94 61.67
C SER A 6 42.66 91.23 62.07
N THR A 7 41.59 91.38 61.28
CA THR A 7 40.39 90.52 61.41
C THR A 7 39.83 90.01 60.09
N ASN A 8 40.37 90.41 58.93
CA ASN A 8 39.82 89.99 57.63
C ASN A 8 40.40 88.69 57.03
N ALA A 9 41.35 88.01 57.69
CA ALA A 9 42.00 86.83 57.12
C ALA A 9 41.36 85.48 57.51
N VAL A 10 40.49 85.44 58.51
CA VAL A 10 40.03 84.18 59.12
C VAL A 10 38.74 83.63 58.49
N HIS A 11 37.86 84.49 57.97
CA HIS A 11 36.58 84.04 57.40
C HIS A 11 36.66 83.47 55.96
N ASN A 12 37.72 83.78 55.20
CA ASN A 12 37.86 83.29 53.82
C ASN A 12 38.40 81.85 53.75
N ASN A 13 39.01 81.33 54.82
CA ASN A 13 39.67 80.03 54.81
C ASN A 13 38.74 78.84 55.10
N SER A 14 37.62 79.01 55.82
CA SER A 14 36.69 77.90 56.07
C SER A 14 35.88 77.54 54.82
N SER A 15 35.34 78.55 54.11
CA SER A 15 34.63 78.36 52.85
C SER A 15 35.51 77.71 51.77
N LEU A 16 36.79 78.10 51.69
CA LEU A 16 37.74 77.48 50.77
C LEU A 16 38.10 76.04 51.18
N SER A 17 38.21 75.77 52.49
CA SER A 17 38.47 74.42 53.01
C SER A 17 37.32 73.46 52.71
N ASP A 18 36.07 73.90 52.92
CA ASP A 18 34.87 73.11 52.62
C ASP A 18 34.77 72.81 51.12
N LEU A 19 35.12 73.79 50.26
CA LEU A 19 35.17 73.59 48.82
C LEU A 19 36.25 72.58 48.40
N ILE A 20 37.43 72.64 49.03
CA ILE A 20 38.54 71.71 48.79
C ILE A 20 38.15 70.29 49.23
N GLU A 21 37.47 70.15 50.36
CA GLU A 21 37.00 68.86 50.86
C GLU A 21 35.90 68.26 49.96
N LEU A 22 34.99 69.10 49.47
CA LEU A 22 33.99 68.70 48.47
C LEU A 22 34.66 68.23 47.16
N ILE A 23 35.67 68.95 46.67
CA ILE A 23 36.42 68.56 45.46
C ILE A 23 37.15 67.23 45.67
N LYS A 24 37.79 67.03 46.84
CA LYS A 24 38.44 65.75 47.18
C LYS A 24 37.43 64.61 47.22
N THR A 25 36.30 64.81 47.89
CA THR A 25 35.23 63.82 48.01
C THR A 25 34.63 63.48 46.65
N THR A 26 34.34 64.50 45.84
CA THR A 26 33.82 64.34 44.47
C THR A 26 34.82 63.60 43.59
N ARG A 27 36.12 63.94 43.67
CA ARG A 27 37.18 63.23 42.93
C ARG A 27 37.34 61.78 43.39
N GLN A 28 37.23 61.52 44.69
CA GLN A 28 37.31 60.17 45.24
C GLN A 28 36.11 59.31 44.82
N GLY A 29 34.92 59.92 44.67
CA GLY A 29 33.72 59.27 44.16
C GLY A 29 33.74 58.97 42.65
N PHE A 30 34.61 59.63 41.89
CA PHE A 30 34.84 59.31 40.47
C PHE A 30 35.83 58.16 40.31
N ILE A 31 35.32 56.93 40.37
CA ILE A 31 36.11 55.70 40.22
C ILE A 31 36.10 55.24 38.76
N ILE A 32 36.86 55.95 37.91
CA ILE A 32 36.94 55.66 36.46
C ILE A 32 37.38 54.21 36.18
N GLN A 33 38.21 53.63 37.04
CA GLN A 33 38.72 52.27 36.85
C GLN A 33 37.60 51.21 36.90
N GLU A 34 36.63 51.39 37.80
CA GLU A 34 35.49 50.48 37.94
C GLU A 34 34.62 50.51 36.68
N ASP A 35 34.35 51.71 36.16
CA ASP A 35 33.63 51.90 34.90
C ASP A 35 34.38 51.27 33.71
N LEU A 36 35.71 51.39 33.68
CA LEU A 36 36.55 50.87 32.61
C LEU A 36 36.60 49.32 32.63
N ASP A 37 36.62 48.73 33.82
CA ASP A 37 36.53 47.29 34.03
C ASP A 37 35.13 46.78 33.63
N ALA A 38 34.06 47.51 33.98
CA ALA A 38 32.70 47.20 33.57
C ALA A 38 32.53 47.25 32.04
N ILE A 39 33.05 48.29 31.37
CA ILE A 39 33.05 48.40 29.91
C ILE A 39 33.82 47.23 29.27
N THR A 40 34.96 46.85 29.85
CA THR A 40 35.76 45.72 29.37
C THR A 40 34.99 44.41 29.49
N SER A 41 34.32 44.19 30.63
CA SER A 41 33.44 43.04 30.85
C SER A 41 32.28 43.00 29.85
N ILE A 42 31.60 44.13 29.62
CA ILE A 42 30.54 44.26 28.62
C ILE A 42 31.05 43.90 27.23
N ASN A 43 32.23 44.40 26.84
CA ASN A 43 32.81 44.10 25.53
C ASN A 43 33.14 42.61 25.36
N ASN A 44 33.63 41.95 26.42
CA ASN A 44 33.87 40.51 26.41
C ASN A 44 32.56 39.72 26.28
N ASN A 45 31.51 40.11 27.00
CA ASN A 45 30.19 39.49 26.89
C ASN A 45 29.61 39.66 25.48
N ILE A 46 29.75 40.85 24.88
CA ILE A 46 29.32 41.10 23.49
C ILE A 46 30.08 40.20 22.52
N LYS A 47 31.39 40.00 22.69
CA LYS A 47 32.18 39.08 21.86
C LYS A 47 31.69 37.63 21.99
N GLN A 48 31.44 37.17 23.21
CA GLN A 48 30.90 35.82 23.45
C GLN A 48 29.53 35.64 22.82
N ILE A 49 28.61 36.61 23.00
CA ILE A 49 27.29 36.59 22.38
C ILE A 49 27.43 36.49 20.86
N LYS A 50 28.26 37.33 20.23
CA LYS A 50 28.49 37.26 18.78
C LYS A 50 28.97 35.88 18.33
N GLN A 51 29.91 35.28 19.05
CA GLN A 51 30.45 33.96 18.71
C GLN A 51 29.40 32.85 18.87
N LEU A 52 28.61 32.89 19.95
CA LEU A 52 27.50 31.97 20.16
C LEU A 52 26.43 32.12 19.08
N THR A 53 26.05 33.35 18.73
CA THR A 53 25.09 33.62 17.66
C THR A 53 25.56 33.07 16.32
N VAL A 54 26.82 33.31 15.93
CA VAL A 54 27.37 32.79 14.67
C VAL A 54 27.37 31.26 14.66
N THR A 55 27.82 30.63 15.74
CA THR A 55 27.87 29.16 15.85
C THR A 55 26.47 28.55 15.79
N PHE A 56 25.52 29.15 16.50
CA PHE A 56 24.12 28.73 16.49
C PHE A 56 23.49 28.86 15.10
N LEU A 57 23.72 29.99 14.42
CA LEU A 57 23.24 30.20 13.05
C LEU A 57 23.83 29.17 12.09
N GLN A 58 25.14 28.90 12.15
CA GLN A 58 25.77 27.87 11.32
C GLN A 58 25.18 26.48 11.57
N SER A 59 24.92 26.13 12.83
CA SER A 59 24.26 24.87 13.19
C SER A 59 22.85 24.79 12.59
N LYS A 60 22.05 25.84 12.76
CA LYS A 60 20.69 25.92 12.20
C LYS A 60 20.68 25.90 10.68
N THR A 61 21.64 26.54 10.01
CA THR A 61 21.79 26.46 8.55
C THR A 61 22.07 25.03 8.10
N LYS A 62 22.93 24.28 8.81
CA LYS A 62 23.18 22.87 8.50
C LYS A 62 21.92 22.02 8.66
N GLU A 63 21.17 22.22 9.75
CA GLU A 63 19.91 21.54 10.01
C GLU A 63 18.87 21.82 8.90
N ILE A 64 18.73 23.08 8.50
CA ILE A 64 17.85 23.50 7.39
C ILE A 64 18.25 22.79 6.09
N ASN A 65 19.55 22.69 5.79
CA ASN A 65 20.01 22.01 4.57
C ASN A 65 19.72 20.51 4.59
N VAL A 66 19.84 19.85 5.75
CA VAL A 66 19.46 18.44 5.91
C VAL A 66 17.95 18.27 5.70
N LEU A 67 17.13 19.14 6.28
CA LEU A 67 15.68 19.10 6.12
C LEU A 67 15.26 19.36 4.67
N ARG A 68 15.89 20.33 3.98
CA ARG A 68 15.67 20.55 2.54
C ARG A 68 15.98 19.31 1.71
N GLY A 69 17.13 18.67 1.96
CA GLY A 69 17.48 17.43 1.26
C GLY A 69 16.50 16.28 1.52
N LYS A 70 15.89 16.20 2.71
CA LYS A 70 14.81 15.24 2.99
C LYS A 70 13.54 15.56 2.21
N VAL A 71 13.15 16.84 2.13
CA VAL A 71 12.00 17.29 1.35
C VAL A 71 12.20 16.98 -0.13
N ASP A 72 13.37 17.27 -0.69
CA ASP A 72 13.68 17.00 -2.09
C ASP A 72 13.58 15.49 -2.41
N LYS A 73 14.16 14.64 -1.57
CA LYS A 73 14.04 13.17 -1.71
C LYS A 73 12.60 12.67 -1.60
N ASN A 74 11.81 13.23 -0.69
CA ASN A 74 10.40 12.87 -0.57
C ASN A 74 9.60 13.30 -1.80
N ASN A 75 9.89 14.48 -2.36
CA ASN A 75 9.27 14.92 -3.61
C ASN A 75 9.62 13.99 -4.77
N GLU A 76 10.88 13.56 -4.89
CA GLU A 76 11.29 12.57 -5.89
C GLU A 76 10.54 11.25 -5.73
N ARG A 77 10.42 10.75 -4.50
CA ARG A 77 9.64 9.54 -4.19
C ARG A 77 8.16 9.70 -4.55
N ASN A 78 7.56 10.84 -4.22
CA ASN A 78 6.15 11.11 -4.50
C ASN A 78 5.87 11.19 -6.01
N ASN A 79 6.81 11.76 -6.77
CA ASN A 79 6.74 11.76 -8.24
C ASN A 79 6.83 10.34 -8.81
N SER A 80 7.71 9.48 -8.27
CA SER A 80 7.80 8.07 -8.68
C SER A 80 6.50 7.33 -8.41
N ILE A 81 5.96 7.45 -7.19
CA ILE A 81 4.69 6.80 -6.81
C ILE A 81 3.55 7.28 -7.70
N SER A 82 3.51 8.58 -8.02
CA SER A 82 2.49 9.14 -8.93
C SER A 82 2.60 8.54 -10.34
N ALA A 83 3.81 8.35 -10.84
CA ALA A 83 4.05 7.70 -12.13
C ALA A 83 3.63 6.22 -12.10
N ASP A 84 3.97 5.49 -11.04
CA ASP A 84 3.60 4.08 -10.86
C ASP A 84 2.07 3.90 -10.76
N LEU A 85 1.39 4.82 -10.06
CA LEU A 85 -0.07 4.85 -9.98
C LEU A 85 -0.71 5.05 -11.35
N ASP A 86 -0.17 5.95 -12.17
CA ASP A 86 -0.67 6.19 -13.53
C ASP A 86 -0.43 4.98 -14.45
N LEU A 87 0.71 4.29 -14.31
CA LEU A 87 0.97 3.02 -14.99
C LEU A 87 -0.06 1.96 -14.59
N SER A 88 -0.26 1.74 -13.29
CA SER A 88 -1.22 0.77 -12.77
C SER A 88 -2.66 1.07 -13.23
N ARG A 89 -3.06 2.35 -13.24
CA ARG A 89 -4.36 2.78 -13.78
C ARG A 89 -4.51 2.47 -15.26
N ASN A 90 -3.46 2.63 -16.05
CA ASN A 90 -3.49 2.31 -17.48
C ASN A 90 -3.56 0.80 -17.72
N GLU A 91 -2.84 0.01 -16.93
CA GLU A 91 -2.93 -1.45 -16.96
C GLU A 91 -4.32 -1.95 -16.57
N ALA A 92 -4.91 -1.42 -15.50
CA ALA A 92 -6.27 -1.75 -15.09
C ALA A 92 -7.30 -1.46 -16.19
N LYS A 93 -7.16 -0.32 -16.89
CA LYS A 93 -8.01 0.00 -18.06
C LYS A 93 -7.82 -0.98 -19.21
N LYS A 94 -6.58 -1.43 -19.46
CA LYS A 94 -6.28 -2.42 -20.49
C LYS A 94 -6.97 -3.75 -20.18
N TYR A 95 -6.83 -4.26 -18.95
CA TYR A 95 -7.49 -5.50 -18.53
C TYR A 95 -9.02 -5.40 -18.52
N ALA A 96 -9.58 -4.24 -18.14
CA ALA A 96 -11.03 -4.03 -18.22
C ALA A 96 -11.55 -4.16 -19.66
N ASN A 97 -10.83 -3.58 -20.64
CA ASN A 97 -11.16 -3.70 -22.05
C ASN A 97 -10.98 -5.15 -22.56
N GLU A 98 -9.90 -5.81 -22.16
CA GLU A 98 -9.65 -7.21 -22.52
C GLU A 98 -10.75 -8.15 -21.99
N ASN A 99 -11.22 -7.94 -20.77
CA ASN A 99 -12.35 -8.67 -20.19
C ASN A 99 -13.67 -8.41 -20.93
N GLU A 100 -13.89 -7.18 -21.42
CA GLU A 100 -15.05 -6.87 -22.25
C GLU A 100 -15.02 -7.65 -23.57
N ILE A 101 -13.86 -7.71 -24.22
CA ILE A 101 -13.63 -8.49 -25.44
C ILE A 101 -13.89 -9.99 -25.18
N LEU A 102 -13.34 -10.54 -24.09
CA LEU A 102 -13.56 -11.94 -23.70
C LEU A 102 -15.04 -12.25 -23.45
N ARG A 103 -15.77 -11.35 -22.82
CA ARG A 103 -17.21 -11.48 -22.61
C ARG A 103 -17.97 -11.51 -23.94
N GLU A 104 -17.61 -10.67 -24.89
CA GLU A 104 -18.22 -10.67 -26.22
C GLU A 104 -17.96 -11.99 -26.97
N TYR A 105 -16.73 -12.50 -26.92
CA TYR A 105 -16.39 -13.81 -27.50
C TYR A 105 -17.16 -14.96 -26.85
N THR A 106 -17.28 -14.93 -25.52
CA THR A 106 -18.03 -15.94 -24.76
C THR A 106 -19.51 -15.96 -25.18
N HIS A 107 -20.13 -14.79 -25.36
CA HIS A 107 -21.49 -14.70 -25.89
C HIS A 107 -21.60 -15.27 -27.32
N LYS A 108 -20.71 -14.88 -28.23
CA LYS A 108 -20.71 -15.41 -29.61
C LYS A 108 -20.51 -16.92 -29.67
N LEU A 109 -19.66 -17.46 -28.79
CA LEU A 109 -19.43 -18.89 -28.69
C LEU A 109 -20.69 -19.62 -28.21
N ASN A 110 -21.36 -19.08 -27.19
CA ASN A 110 -22.60 -19.65 -26.68
C ASN A 110 -23.72 -19.62 -27.72
N ASP A 111 -23.86 -18.52 -28.47
CA ASP A 111 -24.82 -18.42 -29.57
C ASP A 111 -24.55 -19.45 -30.67
N THR A 112 -23.27 -19.66 -31.01
CA THR A 112 -22.85 -20.66 -31.99
C THR A 112 -23.16 -22.08 -31.48
N LYS A 113 -22.88 -22.36 -30.21
CA LYS A 113 -23.20 -23.64 -29.57
C LYS A 113 -24.71 -23.92 -29.59
N ASN A 114 -25.53 -22.94 -29.25
CA ASN A 114 -26.99 -23.07 -29.31
C ASN A 114 -27.48 -23.38 -30.72
N LYS A 115 -26.97 -22.68 -31.74
CA LYS A 115 -27.28 -22.98 -33.15
C LYS A 115 -26.84 -24.37 -33.57
N GLN A 116 -25.68 -24.83 -33.11
CA GLN A 116 -25.21 -26.19 -33.39
C GLN A 116 -26.13 -27.24 -32.75
N GLU A 117 -26.59 -27.01 -31.53
CA GLU A 117 -27.53 -27.91 -30.85
C GLU A 117 -28.90 -27.94 -31.54
N GLU A 118 -29.41 -26.79 -32.01
CA GLU A 118 -30.62 -26.73 -32.82
C GLU A 118 -30.48 -27.51 -34.13
N LEU A 119 -29.35 -27.34 -34.83
CA LEU A 119 -29.08 -28.09 -36.06
C LEU A 119 -28.97 -29.59 -35.78
N LYS A 120 -28.34 -29.99 -34.67
CA LYS A 120 -28.28 -31.40 -34.25
C LYS A 120 -29.68 -31.97 -34.01
N LYS A 121 -30.54 -31.27 -33.26
CA LYS A 121 -31.95 -31.67 -33.07
C LYS A 121 -32.69 -31.84 -34.40
N LYS A 122 -32.48 -30.94 -35.36
CA LYS A 122 -33.06 -31.07 -36.71
C LYS A 122 -32.54 -32.30 -37.46
N ILE A 123 -31.23 -32.57 -37.38
CA ILE A 123 -30.64 -33.77 -38.00
C ILE A 123 -31.21 -35.03 -37.38
N ASP A 124 -31.33 -35.09 -36.05
CA ASP A 124 -31.88 -36.25 -35.34
C ASP A 124 -33.34 -36.50 -35.78
N MET A 125 -34.18 -35.44 -35.84
CA MET A 125 -35.55 -35.54 -36.35
C MET A 125 -35.63 -36.08 -37.77
N VAL A 126 -34.80 -35.55 -38.69
CA VAL A 126 -34.78 -36.02 -40.09
C VAL A 126 -34.29 -37.46 -40.18
N THR A 127 -33.36 -37.85 -39.31
CA THR A 127 -32.83 -39.23 -39.26
C THR A 127 -33.91 -40.20 -38.79
N ASP A 128 -34.68 -39.83 -37.77
CA ASP A 128 -35.82 -40.61 -37.29
C ASP A 128 -36.92 -40.73 -38.36
N GLU A 129 -37.25 -39.63 -39.04
CA GLU A 129 -38.20 -39.62 -40.15
C GLU A 129 -37.72 -40.53 -41.30
N LEU A 130 -36.43 -40.48 -41.65
CA LEU A 130 -35.86 -41.36 -42.67
C LEU A 130 -35.92 -42.83 -42.25
N ALA A 131 -35.59 -43.14 -40.99
CA ALA A 131 -35.62 -44.51 -40.47
C ALA A 131 -37.04 -45.10 -40.48
N THR A 132 -38.05 -44.31 -40.10
CA THR A 132 -39.46 -44.73 -40.18
C THR A 132 -39.91 -44.95 -41.61
N LEU A 133 -39.56 -44.07 -42.55
CA LEU A 133 -39.86 -44.23 -43.97
C LEU A 133 -39.17 -45.46 -44.58
N GLN A 134 -37.92 -45.75 -44.22
CA GLN A 134 -37.21 -46.96 -44.65
C GLN A 134 -37.84 -48.24 -44.10
N THR A 135 -38.29 -48.21 -42.85
CA THR A 135 -39.01 -49.32 -42.22
C THR A 135 -40.33 -49.59 -42.96
N ASN A 136 -41.12 -48.54 -43.21
CA ASN A 136 -42.37 -48.65 -43.96
C ASN A 136 -42.16 -49.15 -45.39
N ARG A 137 -41.12 -48.67 -46.09
CA ARG A 137 -40.76 -49.16 -47.43
C ARG A 137 -40.40 -50.65 -47.44
N THR A 138 -39.73 -51.13 -46.40
CA THR A 138 -39.38 -52.56 -46.26
C THR A 138 -40.62 -53.41 -46.02
N ILE A 139 -41.57 -52.92 -45.23
CA ILE A 139 -42.87 -53.56 -45.02
C ILE A 139 -43.66 -53.60 -46.34
N ASP A 140 -43.70 -52.52 -47.10
CA ASP A 140 -44.40 -52.46 -48.39
C ASP A 140 -43.76 -53.37 -49.46
N GLN A 141 -42.44 -53.51 -49.46
CA GLN A 141 -41.73 -54.47 -50.31
C GLN A 141 -42.02 -55.92 -49.89
N ASN A 142 -42.10 -56.22 -48.60
CA ASN A 142 -42.47 -57.55 -48.10
C ASN A 142 -43.95 -57.87 -48.38
N MET A 143 -44.84 -56.89 -48.29
CA MET A 143 -46.26 -57.00 -48.65
C MET A 143 -46.45 -57.20 -50.15
N SER A 144 -45.70 -56.47 -50.99
CA SER A 144 -45.71 -56.66 -52.45
C SER A 144 -45.12 -58.02 -52.88
N ASN A 145 -44.10 -58.53 -52.18
CA ASN A 145 -43.56 -59.87 -52.43
C ASN A 145 -44.49 -60.99 -51.93
N SER A 146 -45.37 -60.72 -50.96
CA SER A 146 -46.39 -61.69 -50.50
C SER A 146 -47.59 -61.86 -51.44
N GLN A 147 -47.71 -61.04 -52.49
CA GLN A 147 -48.74 -61.20 -53.53
C GLN A 147 -48.24 -61.92 -54.78
N LEU A 148 -46.97 -62.32 -54.85
CA LEU A 148 -46.40 -63.00 -56.02
C LEU A 148 -45.79 -64.38 -55.74
N ASN A 149 -46.01 -64.98 -54.57
CA ASN A 149 -45.52 -66.35 -54.36
C ASN A 149 -46.40 -67.19 -53.42
N LYS A 150 -47.48 -67.75 -53.97
CA LYS A 150 -48.03 -69.03 -53.52
C LYS A 150 -47.56 -70.09 -54.51
N GLY A 151 -46.50 -70.80 -54.14
CA GLY A 151 -46.03 -71.99 -54.86
C GLY A 151 -44.55 -71.91 -55.18
N ASN A 152 -43.70 -72.37 -54.27
CA ASN A 152 -42.97 -73.62 -54.46
C ASN A 152 -42.08 -73.89 -53.25
N GLU A 153 -42.01 -75.17 -52.92
CA GLU A 153 -41.37 -75.74 -51.76
C GLU A 153 -39.83 -75.64 -51.80
N SER A 154 -39.28 -75.48 -50.60
CA SER A 154 -38.13 -76.21 -50.04
C SER A 154 -36.70 -75.86 -50.49
N ILE A 155 -35.82 -75.97 -49.49
CA ILE A 155 -34.45 -76.53 -49.51
C ILE A 155 -33.30 -75.57 -49.07
N TYR A 156 -32.69 -75.97 -47.94
CA TYR A 156 -31.37 -75.72 -47.31
C TYR A 156 -30.91 -74.30 -46.88
N ASP A 157 -30.89 -74.13 -45.55
CA ASP A 157 -29.70 -74.06 -44.68
C ASP A 157 -28.48 -73.23 -45.15
N TYR A 158 -28.13 -72.18 -44.39
CA TYR A 158 -26.74 -71.81 -44.07
C TYR A 158 -26.70 -70.95 -42.79
N GLU A 159 -25.94 -71.44 -41.82
CA GLU A 159 -25.35 -70.69 -40.71
C GLU A 159 -24.48 -69.50 -41.21
N TYR A 160 -23.91 -68.73 -40.27
CA TYR A 160 -23.10 -67.50 -40.42
C TYR A 160 -23.95 -66.21 -40.54
N LEU A 161 -24.20 -65.45 -39.47
CA LEU A 161 -23.21 -64.63 -38.77
C LEU A 161 -23.62 -64.39 -37.31
N LYS A 162 -23.16 -65.27 -36.41
CA LYS A 162 -23.00 -64.98 -34.99
C LYS A 162 -21.52 -64.65 -34.77
N LYS A 163 -21.15 -63.37 -34.90
CA LYS A 163 -19.87 -62.81 -34.42
C LYS A 163 -19.96 -61.28 -34.30
N GLY A 164 -20.93 -60.81 -33.50
CA GLY A 164 -20.71 -59.59 -32.73
C GLY A 164 -19.86 -59.99 -31.53
N LYS A 165 -18.59 -59.59 -31.54
CA LYS A 165 -17.74 -59.61 -30.34
C LYS A 165 -18.42 -58.77 -29.25
N GLU A 166 -18.83 -59.40 -28.16
CA GLU A 166 -18.49 -58.89 -26.83
C GLU A 166 -16.95 -58.79 -26.80
N ILE A 167 -16.28 -57.82 -26.19
CA ILE A 167 -16.34 -57.25 -24.84
C ILE A 167 -15.77 -55.80 -25.05
N THR A 168 -16.04 -54.74 -24.31
CA THR A 168 -15.95 -54.58 -22.86
C THR A 168 -16.68 -53.32 -22.40
N SER A 169 -17.42 -53.47 -21.31
CA SER A 169 -17.65 -52.49 -20.24
C SER A 169 -16.92 -51.15 -20.35
N PHE A 170 -17.68 -50.09 -20.15
CA PHE A 170 -17.26 -48.95 -19.34
C PHE A 170 -18.40 -48.63 -18.35
N ASP A 171 -18.79 -49.64 -17.57
CA ASP A 171 -19.15 -49.38 -16.17
C ASP A 171 -17.82 -49.23 -15.42
N ASP A 172 -17.23 -48.04 -15.56
CA ASP A 172 -16.34 -47.40 -14.59
C ASP A 172 -16.06 -45.98 -15.12
N ILE A 173 -17.07 -45.14 -15.00
CA ILE A 173 -16.83 -43.82 -14.43
C ILE A 173 -17.69 -43.83 -13.19
N THR A 174 -17.11 -44.35 -12.10
CA THR A 174 -17.46 -43.83 -10.78
C THR A 174 -17.48 -42.32 -10.93
N VAL A 175 -18.64 -41.77 -10.66
CA VAL A 175 -18.76 -40.39 -10.22
C VAL A 175 -17.96 -40.34 -8.92
N ASP A 176 -16.64 -40.09 -9.04
CA ASP A 176 -15.92 -39.38 -8.00
C ASP A 176 -16.36 -37.92 -8.14
N GLU A 177 -17.60 -37.68 -7.70
CA GLU A 177 -17.94 -36.46 -7.00
C GLU A 177 -17.01 -36.40 -5.80
N GLU A 178 -16.28 -35.29 -5.66
CA GLU A 178 -15.15 -35.07 -4.75
C GLU A 178 -13.77 -35.37 -5.37
N ASP A 179 -13.43 -34.66 -6.45
CA ASP A 179 -12.16 -33.94 -6.43
C ASP A 179 -12.48 -32.46 -6.44
N ASP A 180 -12.03 -31.84 -5.36
CA ASP A 180 -12.16 -30.44 -5.05
C ASP A 180 -11.88 -29.57 -6.28
N LEU A 181 -12.64 -28.48 -6.36
CA LEU A 181 -12.20 -27.25 -6.98
C LEU A 181 -10.93 -26.79 -6.25
N GLU A 182 -9.81 -27.48 -6.47
CA GLU A 182 -8.49 -26.93 -6.23
C GLU A 182 -8.32 -25.90 -7.33
N SER A 183 -8.64 -24.67 -6.93
CA SER A 183 -8.37 -23.44 -7.64
C SER A 183 -7.10 -23.58 -8.46
N ASP A 184 -7.14 -23.06 -9.68
CA ASP A 184 -5.98 -22.55 -10.39
C ASP A 184 -5.16 -21.70 -9.41
N TYR A 185 -4.29 -22.34 -8.63
CA TYR A 185 -3.07 -21.74 -8.16
C TYR A 185 -2.18 -21.75 -9.40
N SER A 186 -2.39 -20.74 -10.24
CA SER A 186 -1.25 -20.17 -10.92
C SER A 186 -0.24 -19.91 -9.81
N ASP A 187 0.87 -20.63 -9.88
CA ASP A 187 2.11 -20.33 -9.17
C ASP A 187 2.65 -19.01 -9.76
N ASP A 188 1.82 -17.97 -9.67
CA ASP A 188 2.25 -16.59 -9.71
C ASP A 188 3.07 -16.50 -8.44
N GLU A 189 4.38 -16.56 -8.60
CA GLU A 189 5.38 -16.37 -7.54
C GLU A 189 5.07 -15.00 -6.91
N LYS A 190 4.13 -14.98 -5.96
CA LYS A 190 3.64 -13.74 -5.36
C LYS A 190 4.85 -13.13 -4.68
N ASP A 191 5.03 -11.83 -4.91
CA ASP A 191 6.13 -11.09 -4.33
C ASP A 191 6.25 -11.43 -2.82
N PRO A 192 7.43 -11.77 -2.29
CA PRO A 192 7.61 -12.00 -0.86
C PRO A 192 7.05 -10.87 0.03
N ASP A 193 6.91 -9.64 -0.50
CA ASP A 193 6.26 -8.54 0.22
C ASP A 193 4.73 -8.69 0.31
N TYR A 194 4.07 -9.36 -0.62
CA TYR A 194 2.65 -9.71 -0.53
C TYR A 194 2.40 -10.67 0.65
N TYR A 195 3.20 -11.72 0.78
CA TYR A 195 3.07 -12.67 1.89
C TYR A 195 3.35 -12.00 3.25
N LYS A 196 4.31 -11.06 3.31
CA LYS A 196 4.53 -10.26 4.53
C LYS A 196 3.30 -9.43 4.88
N LEU A 197 2.69 -8.76 3.90
CA LEU A 197 1.48 -7.96 4.12
C LEU A 197 0.31 -8.83 4.60
N GLU A 198 0.15 -10.02 4.02
CA GLU A 198 -0.90 -10.97 4.42
C GLU A 198 -0.67 -11.48 5.86
N ILE A 199 0.59 -11.77 6.22
CA ILE A 199 0.96 -12.13 7.60
C ILE A 199 0.68 -10.97 8.57
N PHE A 200 1.10 -9.75 8.27
CA PHE A 200 0.85 -8.60 9.17
C PHE A 200 -0.64 -8.30 9.31
N LYS A 201 -1.41 -8.43 8.22
CA LYS A 201 -2.87 -8.28 8.26
C LYS A 201 -3.54 -9.37 9.09
N SER A 202 -3.04 -10.61 9.04
CA SER A 202 -3.52 -11.71 9.90
C SER A 202 -3.18 -11.53 11.38
N MET A 203 -2.17 -10.70 11.69
CA MET A 203 -1.82 -10.26 13.04
C MET A 203 -2.62 -9.01 13.46
N ASP A 204 -3.65 -8.64 12.69
CA ASP A 204 -4.46 -7.43 12.82
C ASP A 204 -3.64 -6.14 12.91
N ILE A 205 -2.52 -6.10 12.18
CA ILE A 205 -1.71 -4.90 12.00
C ILE A 205 -2.09 -4.26 10.66
N VAL A 206 -2.62 -3.05 10.71
CA VAL A 206 -3.02 -2.29 9.52
C VAL A 206 -2.24 -0.99 9.47
N VAL A 207 -1.53 -0.77 8.36
CA VAL A 207 -0.81 0.48 8.11
C VAL A 207 -1.70 1.38 7.27
N ASP A 208 -1.97 2.57 7.76
CA ASP A 208 -2.65 3.61 7.01
C ASP A 208 -1.62 4.64 6.49
N PRO A 209 -1.29 4.61 5.20
CA PRO A 209 -0.32 5.53 4.61
C PRO A 209 -0.85 6.97 4.51
N GLU A 210 -2.17 7.20 4.55
CA GLU A 210 -2.74 8.55 4.43
C GLU A 210 -2.57 9.35 5.72
N THR A 211 -2.74 8.69 6.86
CA THR A 211 -2.60 9.28 8.19
C THR A 211 -1.21 9.08 8.78
N SER A 212 -0.36 8.25 8.15
CA SER A 212 0.94 7.84 8.69
C SER A 212 0.78 7.19 10.07
N GLU A 213 -0.25 6.36 10.24
CA GLU A 213 -0.52 5.66 11.49
C GLU A 213 -0.57 4.15 11.28
N VAL A 214 -0.16 3.40 12.31
CA VAL A 214 -0.28 1.95 12.35
C VAL A 214 -1.31 1.59 13.41
N PHE A 215 -2.34 0.88 12.99
CA PHE A 215 -3.38 0.33 13.84
C PHE A 215 -3.03 -1.10 14.21
N ILE A 216 -3.08 -1.41 15.50
CA ILE A 216 -2.84 -2.75 16.04
C ILE A 216 -4.10 -3.15 16.80
N SER A 217 -4.84 -4.11 16.28
CA SER A 217 -5.98 -4.67 17.00
C SER A 217 -5.48 -5.61 18.09
N ARG A 218 -6.05 -5.46 19.29
CA ARG A 218 -5.84 -6.38 20.40
C ARG A 218 -7.02 -7.32 20.51
N GLN A 219 -6.76 -8.52 21.03
CA GLN A 219 -7.80 -9.54 21.23
C GLN A 219 -8.91 -9.08 22.20
N ASP A 220 -8.68 -8.04 23.01
CA ASP A 220 -9.69 -7.41 23.88
C ASP A 220 -10.65 -6.46 23.12
N GLY A 221 -10.54 -6.39 21.79
CA GLY A 221 -11.36 -5.55 20.91
C GLY A 221 -10.95 -4.08 20.90
N LYS A 222 -9.83 -3.71 21.54
CA LYS A 222 -9.28 -2.34 21.48
C LYS A 222 -8.25 -2.23 20.37
N VAL A 223 -8.22 -1.05 19.74
CA VAL A 223 -7.23 -0.72 18.72
C VAL A 223 -6.23 0.27 19.30
N ASP A 224 -4.95 -0.10 19.29
CA ASP A 224 -3.87 0.83 19.60
C ASP A 224 -3.40 1.51 18.31
N VAL A 225 -3.12 2.81 18.41
CA VAL A 225 -2.66 3.64 17.29
C VAL A 225 -1.21 4.05 17.54
N LEU A 226 -0.35 3.81 16.56
CA LEU A 226 1.04 4.23 16.56
C LEU A 226 1.27 5.21 15.41
N SER A 227 1.47 6.49 15.72
CA SER A 227 1.80 7.50 14.72
C SER A 227 3.26 7.36 14.28
N LEU A 228 3.48 7.29 12.97
CA LEU A 228 4.79 7.17 12.32
C LEU A 228 5.50 8.54 12.16
N GLU A 229 4.80 9.65 12.43
CA GLU A 229 5.34 11.01 12.33
C GLU A 229 6.25 11.40 13.51
N GLU A 230 6.10 10.75 14.66
CA GLU A 230 6.94 11.05 15.82
C GLU A 230 8.35 10.50 15.62
N SER A 231 9.37 11.33 15.90
CA SER A 231 10.81 10.99 15.88
C SER A 231 11.25 9.90 16.89
N ARG A 232 10.33 9.05 17.36
CA ARG A 232 10.67 7.89 18.17
C ARG A 232 11.62 6.99 17.41
N ASN A 233 12.68 6.61 18.10
CA ASN A 233 13.68 5.68 17.61
C ASN A 233 13.01 4.33 17.30
N ASP A 234 13.36 3.74 16.14
CA ASP A 234 12.87 2.45 15.64
C ASP A 234 12.88 1.35 16.69
N PHE A 235 13.85 1.36 17.61
CA PHE A 235 13.90 0.42 18.73
C PHE A 235 12.64 0.47 19.62
N PHE A 236 12.15 1.68 19.94
CA PHE A 236 10.98 1.85 20.78
C PHE A 236 9.69 1.53 20.03
N ASN A 237 9.61 1.87 18.75
CA ASN A 237 8.46 1.54 17.91
C ASN A 237 8.32 0.02 17.77
N ASN A 238 9.42 -0.67 17.49
CA ASN A 238 9.44 -2.12 17.37
C ASN A 238 9.06 -2.77 18.71
N LYS A 239 9.67 -2.33 19.83
CA LYS A 239 9.31 -2.81 21.17
C LYS A 239 7.82 -2.59 21.51
N PHE A 240 7.28 -1.43 21.16
CA PHE A 240 5.88 -1.08 21.42
C PHE A 240 4.92 -2.01 20.66
N VAL A 241 5.18 -2.26 19.38
CA VAL A 241 4.39 -3.19 18.55
C VAL A 241 4.40 -4.59 19.17
N TRP A 242 5.59 -5.13 19.47
CA TRP A 242 5.72 -6.46 20.05
C TRP A 242 5.06 -6.60 21.43
N GLU A 243 5.15 -5.58 22.30
CA GLU A 243 4.48 -5.60 23.61
C GLU A 243 2.95 -5.60 23.52
N ARG A 244 2.36 -5.09 22.42
CA ARG A 244 0.91 -5.10 22.22
C ARG A 244 0.42 -6.39 21.58
N LEU A 245 1.22 -6.97 20.70
CA LEU A 245 0.96 -8.30 20.13
C LEU A 245 1.16 -9.42 21.16
N SER A 246 2.08 -9.27 22.11
CA SER A 246 2.38 -10.29 23.13
C SER A 246 1.49 -10.24 24.36
N LYS A 247 0.61 -9.24 24.49
CA LYS A 247 -0.32 -9.11 25.62
C LYS A 247 -1.60 -9.87 25.31
N GLU A 248 -1.58 -11.16 25.62
CA GLU A 248 -2.77 -12.00 25.86
C GLU A 248 -3.62 -11.41 27.00
#